data_AF-A0A954ICD8-F1
#
_entry.id   AF-A0A954ICD8-F1
#
_cell.length_a   1.000
_cell.length_b   1.000
_cell.length_c   1.000
_cell.angle_alpha   90.00
_cell.angle_beta   90.00
_cell.angle_gamma   90.00
#
_symmetry.space_group_name_H-M   'P 1'
#
loop_
_entity.id
_entity.type
_entity.pdbx_description
1 polymer ?
#
loop_
_entity_poly.entity_id
_entity_poly.type
_entity_poly.pdbx_seq_one_letter_code
_entity_poly.pdbx_strand_id
1 'polypeptide(L)'
;QDPGSDVQFDRGVAEFEAWSGTWWPHSQGGLQGPLQPYDQLTGAAAVAWEKENHAHSDSTPAWHGFCHAWAASSVMEPEPVTPALIRAADQTVRVSVGDQKGWLAACHAMDIANVYGDRFGDGIGSEDPDDLSPDWLWRLLQMYVRERRVPLILDIEAGGEVWNYPVYAYEVQCSLLEEDKYRGQMTLIMANNDVAPEFVGVRPKKKHYFFEFRMSSGALLPGSGRWTGDSKQDHPDFAWYPYVAVAENPEVNVELIQQLLASADTEPAAENLSGGNSERQSAHPSTTEPLPSPAASPEADSLRVRSEDGSLLISPSEMLSLVTDQTSDFLVDLQIPGVEGRVVNPATPFDVRVVSAEDGWVYVFAIDAAGELTLLFPVDAVQQNHVTAEQALSFHVEPDPRISAGKRIFKALVTRQPLCFSDLSTPGGSTRTADESGSDAAPSAGRFRYPPTLRKQLSEKLQDYAKSGAIPSGTHSPASGTDVPVEFGQDRVICHMSLVSER
;
A
#
# COMPACT_ATOMS: atom_id res chain seq x y z
N GLN A 1 31.34 35.05 2.18
CA GLN A 1 31.21 33.60 2.00
C GLN A 1 29.97 33.23 2.79
N ASP A 2 28.89 32.90 2.08
CA ASP A 2 27.64 32.47 2.68
C ASP A 2 27.90 31.16 3.44
N PRO A 3 27.50 31.01 4.71
CA PRO A 3 27.56 29.73 5.39
C PRO A 3 26.50 28.85 4.74
N GLY A 4 26.95 27.90 3.92
CA GLY A 4 26.08 26.98 3.18
C GLY A 4 25.09 26.30 4.11
N SER A 5 23.81 26.57 3.91
CA SER A 5 22.75 25.67 4.35
C SER A 5 22.95 24.36 3.59
N ASP A 6 23.39 23.30 4.27
CA ASP A 6 23.42 21.95 3.71
C ASP A 6 21.98 21.53 3.38
N VAL A 7 21.54 21.84 2.15
CA VAL A 7 20.26 21.36 1.63
C VAL A 7 20.45 19.89 1.32
N GLN A 8 19.78 19.04 2.09
CA GLN A 8 19.71 17.61 1.77
C GLN A 8 18.68 17.38 0.68
N PHE A 9 18.96 16.42 -0.20
CA PHE A 9 18.13 16.13 -1.35
C PHE A 9 17.91 14.62 -1.44
N ASP A 10 16.66 14.22 -1.58
CA ASP A 10 16.27 12.84 -1.88
C ASP A 10 15.38 12.80 -3.12
N ARG A 11 15.53 11.79 -3.96
CA ARG A 11 14.70 11.60 -5.15
C ARG A 11 14.55 10.13 -5.49
N GLY A 12 13.41 9.80 -6.09
CA GLY A 12 13.15 8.50 -6.67
C GLY A 12 12.46 8.63 -8.02
N VAL A 13 12.73 7.67 -8.89
CA VAL A 13 12.05 7.50 -10.17
C VAL A 13 11.83 6.00 -10.35
N ALA A 14 10.58 5.64 -10.63
CA ALA A 14 10.19 4.28 -10.96
C ALA A 14 10.88 3.81 -12.25
N GLU A 15 10.85 2.51 -12.51
CA GLU A 15 11.42 1.93 -13.73
C GLU A 15 10.61 2.29 -14.97
N PHE A 16 9.31 2.50 -14.81
CA PHE A 16 8.40 2.91 -15.85
C PHE A 16 7.51 4.07 -15.37
N GLU A 17 7.07 4.87 -16.34
CA GLU A 17 6.08 5.90 -16.10
C GLU A 17 4.69 5.29 -16.33
N ALA A 18 3.79 5.44 -15.35
CA ALA A 18 2.40 5.06 -15.53
C ALA A 18 1.76 5.88 -16.66
N TRP A 19 1.00 5.24 -17.54
CA TRP A 19 0.45 5.91 -18.71
C TRP A 19 -0.68 6.89 -18.35
N SER A 20 -0.74 8.02 -19.06
CA SER A 20 -1.84 8.98 -18.89
C SER A 20 -3.11 8.44 -19.52
N GLY A 21 -4.24 8.76 -18.91
CA GLY A 21 -5.55 8.27 -19.33
C GLY A 21 -6.66 9.20 -18.90
N THR A 22 -7.87 8.67 -18.85
CA THR A 22 -9.04 9.40 -18.36
C THR A 22 -9.60 8.68 -17.14
N TRP A 23 -10.30 9.41 -16.27
CA TRP A 23 -10.99 8.81 -15.14
C TRP A 23 -12.35 8.22 -15.51
N TRP A 24 -12.71 8.15 -16.80
CA TRP A 24 -13.96 7.54 -17.28
C TRP A 24 -15.20 8.06 -16.53
N PRO A 25 -15.54 9.36 -16.67
CA PRO A 25 -16.56 10.01 -15.87
C PRO A 25 -17.91 9.27 -15.92
N HIS A 26 -18.47 8.99 -14.75
CA HIS A 26 -19.79 8.37 -14.63
C HIS A 26 -20.85 9.24 -15.28
N SER A 27 -20.83 10.57 -15.13
CA SER A 27 -21.86 11.42 -15.75
C SER A 27 -21.95 11.30 -17.29
N GLN A 28 -20.91 10.76 -17.95
CA GLN A 28 -20.82 10.60 -19.41
C GLN A 28 -20.90 9.14 -19.87
N GLY A 29 -21.06 8.19 -18.95
CA GLY A 29 -21.00 6.76 -19.28
C GLY A 29 -19.62 6.32 -19.74
N GLY A 30 -18.56 6.80 -19.09
CA GLY A 30 -17.17 6.65 -19.51
C GLY A 30 -16.78 5.26 -20.04
N LEU A 31 -17.12 4.18 -19.33
CA LEU A 31 -16.79 2.80 -19.74
C LEU A 31 -17.77 2.16 -20.73
N GLN A 32 -18.95 2.75 -20.98
CA GLN A 32 -19.94 2.16 -21.89
C GLN A 32 -19.45 2.10 -23.34
N GLY A 33 -18.69 3.09 -23.79
CA GLY A 33 -18.09 3.09 -25.14
C GLY A 33 -17.05 1.97 -25.26
N PRO A 34 -15.99 2.01 -24.41
CA PRO A 34 -14.98 0.96 -24.37
C PRO A 34 -15.51 -0.46 -24.28
N LEU A 35 -16.54 -0.73 -23.48
CA LEU A 35 -17.06 -2.09 -23.29
C LEU A 35 -17.95 -2.62 -24.43
N GLN A 36 -18.37 -1.79 -25.39
CA GLN A 36 -19.16 -2.25 -26.55
C GLN A 36 -18.44 -3.33 -27.39
N PRO A 37 -17.19 -3.15 -27.84
CA PRO A 37 -16.48 -4.20 -28.55
C PRO A 37 -16.25 -5.45 -27.69
N TYR A 38 -16.16 -5.33 -26.36
CA TYR A 38 -16.06 -6.49 -25.46
C TYR A 38 -17.36 -7.30 -25.44
N ASP A 39 -18.51 -6.65 -25.25
CA ASP A 39 -19.83 -7.30 -25.34
C ASP A 39 -20.04 -7.95 -26.71
N GLN A 40 -19.59 -7.29 -27.79
CA GLN A 40 -19.66 -7.85 -29.15
C GLN A 40 -18.83 -9.14 -29.30
N LEU A 41 -17.61 -9.17 -28.76
CA LEU A 41 -16.70 -10.31 -28.88
C LEU A 41 -17.12 -11.50 -28.01
N THR A 42 -17.75 -11.24 -26.87
CA THR A 42 -17.99 -12.24 -25.82
C THR A 42 -19.45 -12.64 -25.67
N GLY A 43 -20.38 -11.79 -26.11
CA GLY A 43 -21.81 -11.93 -25.81
C GLY A 43 -22.19 -11.53 -24.38
N ALA A 44 -21.26 -10.94 -23.62
CA ALA A 44 -21.49 -10.42 -22.28
C ALA A 44 -22.46 -9.22 -22.29
N ALA A 45 -22.94 -8.84 -21.09
CA ALA A 45 -23.81 -7.69 -20.90
C ALA A 45 -23.13 -6.57 -20.09
N ALA A 46 -21.83 -6.36 -20.25
CA ALA A 46 -21.05 -5.46 -19.43
C ALA A 46 -21.53 -4.01 -19.57
N VAL A 47 -21.86 -3.55 -20.78
CA VAL A 47 -22.40 -2.20 -21.01
C VAL A 47 -23.77 -2.02 -20.33
N ALA A 48 -24.59 -3.06 -20.30
CA ALA A 48 -25.90 -3.00 -19.64
C ALA A 48 -25.73 -2.90 -18.12
N TRP A 49 -24.80 -3.67 -17.56
CA TRP A 49 -24.47 -3.60 -16.13
C TRP A 49 -23.95 -2.21 -15.75
N GLU A 50 -23.04 -1.62 -16.53
CA GLU A 50 -22.53 -0.26 -16.26
C GLU A 50 -23.65 0.77 -16.20
N LYS A 51 -24.60 0.70 -17.14
CA LYS A 51 -25.75 1.61 -17.19
C LYS A 51 -26.68 1.47 -15.98
N GLU A 52 -26.81 0.27 -15.43
CA GLU A 52 -27.69 -0.01 -14.29
C GLU A 52 -27.05 0.41 -12.96
N ASN A 53 -25.73 0.24 -12.82
CA ASN A 53 -25.03 0.42 -11.54
C ASN A 53 -24.35 1.79 -11.41
N HIS A 54 -23.94 2.41 -12.52
CA HIS A 54 -23.32 3.73 -12.52
C HIS A 54 -24.27 4.77 -13.11
N ALA A 55 -24.93 5.54 -12.25
CA ALA A 55 -25.94 6.50 -12.67
C ALA A 55 -25.38 7.60 -13.60
N HIS A 56 -26.01 7.76 -14.75
CA HIS A 56 -25.73 8.78 -15.77
C HIS A 56 -26.78 9.90 -15.74
N SER A 57 -26.99 10.54 -14.58
CA SER A 57 -27.91 11.68 -14.46
C SER A 57 -27.16 12.99 -14.24
N ASP A 58 -27.81 14.12 -14.54
CA ASP A 58 -27.29 15.47 -14.24
C ASP A 58 -26.99 15.70 -12.75
N SER A 59 -27.44 14.80 -11.87
CA SER A 59 -27.17 14.81 -10.43
C SER A 59 -25.91 14.04 -10.03
N THR A 60 -25.30 13.25 -10.92
CA THR A 60 -24.04 12.56 -10.66
C THR A 60 -22.91 13.59 -10.66
N PRO A 61 -22.16 13.76 -9.54
CA PRO A 61 -21.07 14.73 -9.50
C PRO A 61 -20.04 14.46 -10.61
N ALA A 62 -19.56 15.52 -11.26
CA ALA A 62 -18.71 15.41 -12.44
C ALA A 62 -17.36 14.72 -12.18
N TRP A 63 -16.92 14.69 -10.92
CA TRP A 63 -15.70 14.02 -10.49
C TRP A 63 -15.88 12.50 -10.32
N HIS A 64 -17.11 12.00 -10.21
CA HIS A 64 -17.36 10.55 -10.10
C HIS A 64 -16.90 9.85 -11.37
N GLY A 65 -16.11 8.80 -11.20
CA GLY A 65 -15.56 8.00 -12.27
C GLY A 65 -14.66 6.91 -11.73
N PHE A 66 -13.97 6.26 -12.64
CA PHE A 66 -12.97 5.24 -12.41
C PHE A 66 -11.54 5.80 -12.36
N CYS A 67 -11.32 6.90 -11.63
CA CYS A 67 -9.95 7.43 -11.47
C CYS A 67 -9.02 6.42 -10.79
N HIS A 68 -9.53 5.69 -9.79
CA HIS A 68 -8.81 4.63 -9.08
C HIS A 68 -8.47 3.48 -10.02
N ALA A 69 -9.42 3.05 -10.85
CA ALA A 69 -9.24 1.92 -11.76
C ALA A 69 -8.30 2.26 -12.93
N TRP A 70 -8.40 3.49 -13.46
CA TRP A 70 -7.41 4.01 -14.41
C TRP A 70 -6.01 4.06 -13.78
N ALA A 71 -5.88 4.62 -12.58
CA ALA A 71 -4.58 4.69 -11.92
C ALA A 71 -3.99 3.29 -11.71
N ALA A 72 -4.78 2.33 -11.21
CA ALA A 72 -4.34 0.94 -11.02
C ALA A 72 -3.93 0.25 -12.32
N SER A 73 -4.78 0.30 -13.35
CA SER A 73 -4.42 -0.26 -14.66
C SER A 73 -3.16 0.38 -15.25
N SER A 74 -2.94 1.68 -15.03
CA SER A 74 -1.72 2.35 -15.50
C SER A 74 -0.44 1.95 -14.78
N VAL A 75 -0.55 1.41 -13.57
CA VAL A 75 0.56 0.87 -12.79
C VAL A 75 0.78 -0.61 -13.10
N MET A 76 -0.29 -1.37 -13.26
CA MET A 76 -0.23 -2.84 -13.34
C MET A 76 -0.09 -3.37 -14.78
N GLU A 77 -0.52 -2.60 -15.77
CA GLU A 77 -0.69 -3.09 -17.14
C GLU A 77 0.15 -2.29 -18.15
N PRO A 78 0.74 -2.95 -19.16
CA PRO A 78 1.44 -2.25 -20.22
C PRO A 78 0.48 -1.35 -21.00
N GLU A 79 0.96 -0.18 -21.44
CA GLU A 79 0.12 0.75 -22.18
C GLU A 79 -0.29 0.17 -23.54
N PRO A 80 -1.59 0.14 -23.87
CA PRO A 80 -2.04 -0.06 -25.24
C PRO A 80 -1.58 1.13 -26.11
N VAL A 81 -0.71 0.87 -27.09
CA VAL A 81 -0.13 1.94 -27.95
C VAL A 81 -0.69 1.97 -29.38
N THR A 82 -1.39 0.91 -29.80
CA THR A 82 -1.93 0.74 -31.16
C THR A 82 -3.31 0.12 -31.12
N PRO A 83 -4.22 0.48 -32.04
CA PRO A 83 -5.47 -0.25 -32.25
C PRO A 83 -5.22 -1.73 -32.58
N ALA A 84 -6.15 -2.57 -32.12
CA ALA A 84 -6.11 -4.01 -32.25
C ALA A 84 -7.25 -4.53 -33.14
N LEU A 85 -6.97 -5.55 -33.94
CA LEU A 85 -7.99 -6.37 -34.59
C LEU A 85 -8.09 -7.70 -33.85
N ILE A 86 -9.20 -7.92 -33.15
CA ILE A 86 -9.42 -9.12 -32.34
C ILE A 86 -10.40 -10.03 -33.07
N ARG A 87 -9.99 -11.30 -33.26
CA ARG A 87 -10.84 -12.32 -33.87
C ARG A 87 -11.42 -13.22 -32.79
N ALA A 88 -12.75 -13.26 -32.70
CA ALA A 88 -13.47 -14.19 -31.85
C ALA A 88 -14.55 -14.87 -32.69
N ALA A 89 -14.52 -16.21 -32.70
CA ALA A 89 -15.41 -17.04 -33.52
C ALA A 89 -15.43 -16.63 -35.00
N ASP A 90 -16.56 -16.12 -35.50
CA ASP A 90 -16.81 -15.68 -36.87
C ASP A 90 -16.76 -14.15 -37.05
N GLN A 91 -16.34 -13.43 -36.01
CA GLN A 91 -16.26 -11.97 -36.02
C GLN A 91 -14.82 -11.47 -35.90
N THR A 92 -14.57 -10.32 -36.52
CA THR A 92 -13.36 -9.52 -36.30
C THR A 92 -13.81 -8.15 -35.84
N VAL A 93 -13.41 -7.77 -34.64
CA VAL A 93 -13.77 -6.48 -34.03
C VAL A 93 -12.52 -5.63 -33.93
N ARG A 94 -12.63 -4.38 -34.40
CA ARG A 94 -11.58 -3.38 -34.22
C ARG A 94 -11.76 -2.74 -32.86
N VAL A 95 -10.69 -2.75 -32.08
CA VAL A 95 -10.63 -2.23 -30.71
C VAL A 95 -9.62 -1.09 -30.71
N SER A 96 -10.07 0.13 -30.40
CA SER A 96 -9.21 1.32 -30.37
C SER A 96 -8.23 1.30 -29.19
N VAL A 97 -7.34 2.28 -29.09
CA VAL A 97 -6.48 2.40 -27.90
C VAL A 97 -7.33 2.75 -26.68
N GLY A 98 -8.31 3.65 -26.85
CA GLY A 98 -9.24 4.02 -25.80
C GLY A 98 -10.08 2.84 -25.32
N ASP A 99 -10.55 1.99 -26.22
CA ASP A 99 -11.31 0.79 -25.85
C ASP A 99 -10.45 -0.16 -24.99
N GLN A 100 -9.21 -0.44 -25.41
CA GLN A 100 -8.27 -1.29 -24.67
C GLN A 100 -7.98 -0.72 -23.28
N LYS A 101 -7.70 0.59 -23.17
CA LYS A 101 -7.49 1.25 -21.87
C LYS A 101 -8.74 1.21 -20.99
N GLY A 102 -9.92 1.33 -21.57
CA GLY A 102 -11.18 1.22 -20.84
C GLY A 102 -11.46 -0.21 -20.36
N TRP A 103 -11.07 -1.24 -21.12
CA TRP A 103 -11.13 -2.64 -20.67
C TRP A 103 -10.24 -2.88 -19.46
N LEU A 104 -8.98 -2.41 -19.53
CA LEU A 104 -8.05 -2.51 -18.41
C LEU A 104 -8.59 -1.76 -17.18
N ALA A 105 -9.10 -0.54 -17.34
CA ALA A 105 -9.72 0.17 -16.22
C ALA A 105 -10.90 -0.61 -15.62
N ALA A 106 -11.77 -1.22 -16.43
CA ALA A 106 -12.88 -2.05 -15.93
C ALA A 106 -12.40 -3.28 -15.14
N CYS A 107 -11.27 -3.89 -15.54
CA CYS A 107 -10.64 -4.99 -14.79
C CYS A 107 -10.11 -4.59 -13.42
N HIS A 108 -9.87 -3.29 -13.20
CA HIS A 108 -9.20 -2.76 -12.01
C HIS A 108 -10.12 -1.99 -11.05
N ALA A 109 -11.45 -2.13 -11.20
CA ALA A 109 -12.42 -1.31 -10.48
C ALA A 109 -12.55 -1.65 -8.98
N MET A 110 -12.13 -2.85 -8.55
CA MET A 110 -12.26 -3.37 -7.18
C MET A 110 -11.00 -4.09 -6.68
N ASP A 111 -9.83 -3.66 -7.14
CA ASP A 111 -8.54 -4.28 -6.85
C ASP A 111 -8.28 -4.61 -5.38
N ILE A 112 -7.57 -5.71 -5.17
CA ILE A 112 -6.94 -5.97 -3.88
C ILE A 112 -5.63 -5.18 -3.82
N ALA A 113 -5.50 -4.35 -2.79
CA ALA A 113 -4.42 -3.39 -2.65
C ALA A 113 -3.91 -3.27 -1.20
N ASN A 114 -2.65 -2.85 -1.06
CA ASN A 114 -2.15 -2.29 0.18
C ASN A 114 -2.58 -0.82 0.26
N VAL A 115 -3.17 -0.39 1.37
CA VAL A 115 -3.65 0.99 1.57
C VAL A 115 -3.00 1.58 2.82
N TYR A 116 -2.57 2.83 2.73
CA TYR A 116 -1.88 3.60 3.76
C TYR A 116 -2.57 4.96 3.92
N GLY A 117 -3.00 5.31 5.13
CA GLY A 117 -3.90 6.46 5.35
C GLY A 117 -5.37 6.09 5.10
N ASP A 118 -6.28 6.85 5.70
CA ASP A 118 -7.73 6.64 5.56
C ASP A 118 -8.34 7.66 4.61
N ARG A 119 -9.51 7.33 4.07
CA ARG A 119 -10.28 8.29 3.28
C ARG A 119 -10.93 9.30 4.22
N PHE A 120 -10.68 10.57 3.98
CA PHE A 120 -11.38 11.65 4.67
C PHE A 120 -12.74 11.94 4.03
N GLY A 121 -13.76 12.19 4.86
CA GLY A 121 -15.04 12.74 4.44
C GLY A 121 -16.07 11.74 3.93
N ASP A 122 -15.87 10.43 4.12
CA ASP A 122 -16.87 9.40 3.81
C ASP A 122 -17.71 8.96 5.02
N GLY A 123 -17.36 9.46 6.22
CA GLY A 123 -18.02 9.17 7.49
C GLY A 123 -17.58 7.85 8.12
N ILE A 124 -16.50 7.23 7.64
CA ILE A 124 -16.00 5.93 8.06
C ILE A 124 -14.53 6.09 8.48
N GLY A 125 -14.20 5.57 9.67
CA GLY A 125 -12.79 5.43 10.06
C GLY A 125 -12.21 6.56 10.89
N SER A 126 -11.01 7.02 10.51
CA SER A 126 -10.25 8.03 11.24
C SER A 126 -10.94 9.40 11.14
N GLU A 127 -11.48 9.73 9.96
CA GLU A 127 -11.94 11.07 9.59
C GLU A 127 -10.91 12.16 9.97
N ASP A 128 -9.62 11.78 9.95
CA ASP A 128 -8.49 12.62 10.28
C ASP A 128 -7.68 12.85 9.01
N PRO A 129 -7.75 14.04 8.39
CA PRO A 129 -7.02 14.30 7.15
C PRO A 129 -5.50 14.17 7.38
N ASP A 130 -5.00 14.36 8.60
CA ASP A 130 -3.56 14.27 8.89
C ASP A 130 -3.07 12.82 9.16
N ASP A 131 -3.89 11.79 8.90
CA ASP A 131 -3.54 10.42 9.25
C ASP A 131 -2.45 9.78 8.36
N LEU A 132 -2.26 10.30 7.15
CA LEU A 132 -1.06 10.12 6.34
C LEU A 132 -0.08 11.28 6.54
N SER A 133 0.75 11.18 7.58
CA SER A 133 1.78 12.19 7.85
C SER A 133 2.84 12.26 6.73
N PRO A 134 3.48 13.42 6.51
CA PRO A 134 4.43 13.62 5.41
C PRO A 134 5.68 12.74 5.48
N ASP A 135 6.15 12.43 6.68
CA ASP A 135 7.33 11.57 6.85
C ASP A 135 7.01 10.10 6.54
N TRP A 136 5.78 9.66 6.83
CA TRP A 136 5.29 8.36 6.38
C TRP A 136 5.12 8.31 4.87
N LEU A 137 4.50 9.32 4.26
CA LEU A 137 4.40 9.38 2.80
C LEU A 137 5.78 9.36 2.13
N TRP A 138 6.74 10.12 2.66
CA TRP A 138 8.11 10.11 2.14
C TRP A 138 8.73 8.71 2.20
N ARG A 139 8.55 7.97 3.30
CA ARG A 139 8.99 6.57 3.42
C ARG A 139 8.31 5.65 2.39
N LEU A 140 7.02 5.83 2.13
CA LEU A 140 6.31 5.05 1.10
C LEU A 140 6.84 5.34 -0.31
N LEU A 141 7.15 6.60 -0.61
CA LEU A 141 7.75 6.99 -1.89
C LEU A 141 9.17 6.42 -2.06
N GLN A 142 9.98 6.45 -1.00
CA GLN A 142 11.26 5.74 -0.98
C GLN A 142 11.07 4.26 -1.27
N MET A 143 10.08 3.64 -0.60
CA MET A 143 9.83 2.22 -0.74
C MET A 143 9.38 1.82 -2.15
N TYR A 144 8.29 2.38 -2.64
CA TYR A 144 7.71 1.99 -3.92
C TYR A 144 8.50 2.57 -5.10
N VAL A 145 8.70 3.89 -5.11
CA VAL A 145 9.19 4.60 -6.30
C VAL A 145 10.70 4.50 -6.46
N ARG A 146 11.48 4.67 -5.38
CA ARG A 146 12.95 4.62 -5.45
C ARG A 146 13.48 3.18 -5.44
N GLU A 147 12.99 2.36 -4.51
CA GLU A 147 13.62 1.08 -4.20
C GLU A 147 12.98 -0.09 -4.94
N ARG A 148 11.64 -0.23 -4.88
CA ARG A 148 10.90 -1.21 -5.69
C ARG A 148 10.79 -0.81 -7.16
N ARG A 149 11.13 0.45 -7.48
CA ARG A 149 11.08 1.03 -8.83
C ARG A 149 9.71 0.92 -9.50
N VAL A 150 8.63 0.98 -8.72
CA VAL A 150 7.24 0.95 -9.21
C VAL A 150 6.50 2.23 -8.82
N PRO A 151 5.53 2.71 -9.62
CA PRO A 151 4.70 3.84 -9.23
C PRO A 151 3.85 3.53 -7.99
N LEU A 152 3.50 4.56 -7.22
CA LEU A 152 2.56 4.49 -6.09
C LEU A 152 1.33 5.34 -6.39
N ILE A 153 0.13 4.84 -6.09
CA ILE A 153 -1.10 5.60 -6.32
C ILE A 153 -1.45 6.40 -5.07
N LEU A 154 -1.74 7.68 -5.25
CA LEU A 154 -2.14 8.56 -4.14
C LEU A 154 -3.46 9.24 -4.48
N ASP A 155 -4.31 9.40 -3.48
CA ASP A 155 -5.22 10.54 -3.46
C ASP A 155 -4.43 11.77 -3.05
N ILE A 156 -4.33 12.74 -3.96
CA ILE A 156 -3.41 13.87 -3.81
C ILE A 156 -4.04 15.06 -3.08
N GLU A 157 -5.29 14.95 -2.63
CA GLU A 157 -6.09 15.99 -1.98
C GLU A 157 -6.85 15.41 -0.77
N ALA A 158 -6.78 16.05 0.40
CA ALA A 158 -7.51 15.67 1.62
C ALA A 158 -8.97 16.18 1.64
N GLY A 159 -9.59 16.27 0.46
CA GLY A 159 -10.94 16.80 0.28
C GLY A 159 -12.01 15.70 0.28
N GLY A 160 -13.28 16.08 0.16
CA GLY A 160 -14.37 15.11 -0.01
C GLY A 160 -14.43 14.48 -1.42
N GLU A 161 -13.80 15.12 -2.41
CA GLU A 161 -13.59 14.53 -3.74
C GLU A 161 -12.32 13.69 -3.73
N VAL A 162 -12.40 12.46 -4.24
CA VAL A 162 -11.26 11.55 -4.28
C VAL A 162 -10.67 11.50 -5.67
N TRP A 163 -9.37 11.77 -5.80
CA TRP A 163 -8.68 11.77 -7.07
C TRP A 163 -7.36 10.98 -7.02
N ASN A 164 -7.40 9.78 -7.58
CA ASN A 164 -6.26 8.88 -7.61
C ASN A 164 -5.29 9.19 -8.76
N TYR A 165 -4.01 9.35 -8.44
CA TYR A 165 -2.95 9.56 -9.43
C TYR A 165 -1.76 8.62 -9.21
N PRO A 166 -1.23 8.01 -10.27
CA PRO A 166 -0.03 7.17 -10.19
C PRO A 166 1.23 8.04 -10.19
N VAL A 167 1.88 8.16 -9.04
CA VAL A 167 3.13 8.89 -8.83
C VAL A 167 4.29 7.97 -9.20
N TYR A 168 5.02 8.32 -10.26
CA TYR A 168 6.17 7.54 -10.75
C TYR A 168 7.52 8.22 -10.44
N ALA A 169 7.52 9.45 -9.93
CA ALA A 169 8.74 10.10 -9.44
C ALA A 169 8.45 11.11 -8.33
N TYR A 170 9.45 11.33 -7.48
CA TYR A 170 9.39 12.34 -6.43
C TYR A 170 10.75 13.01 -6.20
N GLU A 171 10.70 14.21 -5.64
CA GLU A 171 11.86 14.97 -5.15
C GLU A 171 11.55 15.55 -3.77
N VAL A 172 12.44 15.38 -2.80
CA VAL A 172 12.34 15.98 -1.47
C VAL A 172 13.59 16.82 -1.22
N GLN A 173 13.36 18.10 -0.92
CA GLN A 173 14.41 19.04 -0.53
C GLN A 173 14.25 19.38 0.95
N CYS A 174 15.32 19.23 1.73
CA CYS A 174 15.29 19.48 3.17
C CYS A 174 16.27 20.58 3.54
N SER A 175 15.85 21.47 4.43
CA SER A 175 16.68 22.53 5.01
C SER A 175 16.55 22.51 6.52
N LEU A 176 17.67 22.65 7.23
CA LEU A 176 17.69 22.73 8.67
C LEU A 176 16.96 24.01 9.14
N LEU A 177 16.04 23.86 10.09
CA LEU A 177 15.43 24.99 10.78
C LEU A 177 16.21 25.30 12.06
N GLU A 178 16.20 24.38 13.01
CA GLU A 178 16.79 24.54 14.35
C GLU A 178 17.16 23.16 14.91
N GLU A 179 18.35 23.00 15.50
CA GLU A 179 18.84 21.76 16.13
C GLU A 179 18.62 20.48 15.29
N ASP A 180 17.54 19.75 15.57
CA ASP A 180 17.18 18.48 14.95
C ASP A 180 15.92 18.58 14.06
N LYS A 181 15.37 19.78 13.90
CA LYS A 181 14.15 20.10 13.17
C LYS A 181 14.45 20.64 11.77
N TYR A 182 13.77 20.10 10.78
CA TYR A 182 13.95 20.40 9.36
C TYR A 182 12.65 20.84 8.71
N ARG A 183 12.77 21.63 7.63
CA ARG A 183 11.70 21.90 6.67
C ARG A 183 11.93 21.08 5.42
N GLY A 184 10.92 20.35 4.98
CA GLY A 184 10.87 19.62 3.73
C GLY A 184 9.96 20.29 2.69
N GLN A 185 10.39 20.24 1.43
CA GLN A 185 9.54 20.48 0.27
C GLN A 185 9.52 19.20 -0.58
N MET A 186 8.36 18.58 -0.71
CA MET A 186 8.12 17.39 -1.52
C MET A 186 7.49 17.79 -2.86
N THR A 187 8.01 17.27 -3.96
CA THR A 187 7.42 17.39 -5.30
C THR A 187 7.07 16.00 -5.79
N LEU A 188 5.80 15.78 -6.09
CA LEU A 188 5.32 14.55 -6.74
C LEU A 188 5.18 14.77 -8.24
N ILE A 189 5.58 13.77 -9.02
CA ILE A 189 5.45 13.74 -10.47
C ILE A 189 4.63 12.50 -10.83
N MET A 190 3.51 12.73 -11.50
CA MET A 190 2.46 11.73 -11.72
C MET A 190 1.90 11.78 -13.14
N ALA A 191 1.26 10.70 -13.58
CA ALA A 191 0.53 10.70 -14.84
C ALA A 191 -0.74 11.57 -14.73
N ASN A 192 -1.13 12.25 -15.79
CA ASN A 192 -2.31 13.09 -15.78
C ASN A 192 -3.55 12.32 -16.27
N ASN A 193 -4.70 12.58 -15.65
CA ASN A 193 -6.01 12.03 -16.02
C ASN A 193 -6.79 12.91 -17.02
N ASP A 194 -6.26 14.09 -17.35
CA ASP A 194 -6.86 15.03 -18.30
C ASP A 194 -6.25 14.85 -19.70
N VAL A 195 -6.43 13.65 -20.26
CA VAL A 195 -6.11 13.32 -21.65
C VAL A 195 -7.26 12.57 -22.31
N ALA A 196 -7.31 12.61 -23.64
CA ALA A 196 -8.28 11.82 -24.40
C ALA A 196 -8.02 10.31 -24.23
N PRO A 197 -9.05 9.45 -24.31
CA PRO A 197 -8.88 7.98 -24.25
C PRO A 197 -7.83 7.41 -25.21
N GLU A 198 -7.67 8.02 -26.38
CA GLU A 198 -6.69 7.60 -27.42
C GLU A 198 -5.26 8.13 -27.18
N PHE A 199 -5.03 8.96 -26.16
CA PHE A 199 -3.70 9.49 -25.89
C PHE A 199 -2.74 8.37 -25.52
N VAL A 200 -1.55 8.34 -26.12
CA VAL A 200 -0.48 7.37 -25.83
C VAL A 200 0.70 8.09 -25.18
N GLY A 201 1.24 7.49 -24.11
CA GLY A 201 2.36 7.98 -23.32
C GLY A 201 1.93 8.71 -22.04
N VAL A 202 2.82 9.59 -21.57
CA VAL A 202 2.65 10.28 -20.28
C VAL A 202 2.61 11.78 -20.47
N ARG A 203 1.54 12.41 -19.95
CA ARG A 203 1.46 13.84 -19.70
C ARG A 203 1.75 14.06 -18.21
N PRO A 204 2.92 14.59 -17.82
CA PRO A 204 3.26 14.76 -16.42
C PRO A 204 2.40 15.83 -15.75
N LYS A 205 1.89 15.52 -14.55
CA LYS A 205 1.33 16.47 -13.58
C LYS A 205 2.28 16.55 -12.39
N LYS A 206 2.45 17.75 -11.82
CA LYS A 206 3.29 17.96 -10.64
C LYS A 206 2.48 18.58 -9.51
N LYS A 207 2.76 18.17 -8.28
CA LYS A 207 2.19 18.79 -7.07
C LYS A 207 3.28 18.96 -6.01
N HIS A 208 3.19 20.03 -5.24
CA HIS A 208 4.20 20.43 -4.27
C HIS A 208 3.59 20.48 -2.88
N TYR A 209 4.31 19.94 -1.89
CA TYR A 209 3.89 19.94 -0.51
C TYR A 209 5.02 20.41 0.42
N PHE A 210 4.64 21.02 1.53
CA PHE A 210 5.56 21.55 2.53
C PHE A 210 5.30 20.92 3.90
N PHE A 211 6.37 20.51 4.57
CA PHE A 211 6.27 19.88 5.88
C PHE A 211 7.46 20.22 6.77
N GLU A 212 7.31 19.98 8.06
CA GLU A 212 8.39 19.99 9.03
C GLU A 212 8.55 18.59 9.63
N PHE A 213 9.76 18.21 9.98
CA PHE A 213 10.05 16.90 10.58
C PHE A 213 11.32 16.98 11.44
N ARG A 214 11.61 15.92 12.19
CA ARG A 214 12.84 15.81 12.99
C ARG A 214 13.74 14.72 12.44
N MET A 215 15.05 14.91 12.57
CA MET A 215 16.05 13.87 12.32
C MET A 215 16.84 13.56 13.59
N SER A 216 17.20 12.30 13.80
CA SER A 216 18.11 11.88 14.85
C SER A 216 19.22 11.04 14.24
N SER A 217 20.48 11.37 14.56
CA SER A 217 21.66 10.67 14.05
C SER A 217 21.72 10.52 12.52
N GLY A 218 21.20 11.53 11.79
CA GLY A 218 21.14 11.54 10.33
C GLY A 218 19.92 10.84 9.72
N ALA A 219 19.10 10.15 10.51
CA ALA A 219 17.89 9.48 10.05
C ALA A 219 16.62 10.25 10.40
N LEU A 220 15.59 10.14 9.55
CA LEU A 220 14.27 10.71 9.82
C LEU A 220 13.61 10.03 11.04
N LEU A 221 13.18 10.81 12.02
CA LEU A 221 12.47 10.33 13.20
C LEU A 221 11.00 10.00 12.83
N PRO A 222 10.56 8.73 12.88
CA PRO A 222 9.20 8.35 12.52
C PRO A 222 8.13 9.07 13.35
N GLY A 223 7.05 9.50 12.70
CA GLY A 223 5.91 10.18 13.31
C GLY A 223 6.17 11.64 13.69
N SER A 224 7.34 12.18 13.32
CA SER A 224 7.70 13.59 13.61
C SER A 224 7.21 14.57 12.55
N GLY A 225 6.80 14.08 11.37
CA GLY A 225 6.42 14.91 10.24
C GLY A 225 5.07 15.59 10.45
N ARG A 226 4.97 16.86 10.09
CA ARG A 226 3.72 17.65 10.11
C ARG A 226 3.63 18.52 8.87
N TRP A 227 2.47 18.51 8.24
CA TRP A 227 2.20 19.39 7.11
C TRP A 227 2.23 20.87 7.52
N THR A 228 2.68 21.74 6.62
CA THR A 228 2.84 23.19 6.88
C THR A 228 2.38 24.04 5.69
N GLY A 229 2.16 25.34 5.94
CA GLY A 229 1.66 26.25 4.90
C GLY A 229 0.31 25.79 4.33
N ASP A 230 0.18 25.88 3.02
CA ASP A 230 -1.01 25.46 2.28
C ASP A 230 -1.22 23.94 2.34
N SER A 231 -0.14 23.18 2.54
CA SER A 231 -0.20 21.72 2.70
C SER A 231 -0.87 21.27 4.00
N LYS A 232 -1.31 22.17 4.88
CA LYS A 232 -2.21 21.80 6.00
C LYS A 232 -3.66 21.53 5.56
N GLN A 233 -4.01 21.93 4.34
CA GLN A 233 -5.35 21.77 3.77
C GLN A 233 -5.28 21.02 2.43
N ASP A 234 -4.17 21.15 1.72
CA ASP A 234 -3.93 20.49 0.44
C ASP A 234 -2.71 19.57 0.54
N HIS A 235 -2.92 18.38 1.09
CA HIS A 235 -1.95 17.29 1.16
C HIS A 235 -2.59 15.98 0.68
N PRO A 236 -1.80 14.93 0.39
CA PRO A 236 -2.35 13.61 0.09
C PRO A 236 -3.13 13.05 1.28
N ASP A 237 -4.24 12.39 0.99
CA ASP A 237 -5.13 11.77 1.98
C ASP A 237 -4.67 10.35 2.28
N PHE A 238 -4.62 9.51 1.25
CA PHE A 238 -4.14 8.14 1.35
C PHE A 238 -3.27 7.76 0.14
N ALA A 239 -2.47 6.71 0.32
CA ALA A 239 -1.66 6.07 -0.71
C ALA A 239 -2.00 4.59 -0.79
N TRP A 240 -1.88 3.99 -1.98
CA TRP A 240 -2.16 2.57 -2.15
C TRP A 240 -1.43 1.96 -3.35
N TYR A 241 -1.25 0.65 -3.28
CA TYR A 241 -0.61 -0.14 -4.33
C TYR A 241 -1.43 -1.40 -4.63
N PRO A 242 -1.99 -1.54 -5.85
CA PRO A 242 -2.73 -2.73 -6.26
C PRO A 242 -1.80 -3.91 -6.50
N TYR A 243 -2.30 -5.13 -6.27
CA TYR A 243 -1.55 -6.35 -6.58
C TYR A 243 -2.41 -7.51 -7.09
N VAL A 244 -3.75 -7.41 -7.01
CA VAL A 244 -4.67 -8.30 -7.72
C VAL A 244 -5.74 -7.49 -8.41
N ALA A 245 -5.81 -7.61 -9.74
CA ALA A 245 -6.87 -7.03 -10.54
C ALA A 245 -8.22 -7.68 -10.21
N VAL A 246 -9.23 -6.87 -9.88
CA VAL A 246 -10.60 -7.37 -9.64
C VAL A 246 -11.60 -6.43 -10.29
N ALA A 247 -12.41 -6.96 -11.20
CA ALA A 247 -13.49 -6.21 -11.81
C ALA A 247 -14.66 -6.04 -10.82
N GLU A 248 -15.27 -4.86 -10.82
CA GLU A 248 -16.55 -4.63 -10.14
C GLU A 248 -17.70 -5.24 -10.95
N ASN A 249 -17.66 -5.03 -12.26
CA ASN A 249 -18.65 -5.51 -13.21
C ASN A 249 -18.49 -7.03 -13.39
N PRO A 250 -19.47 -7.85 -12.99
CA PRO A 250 -19.36 -9.31 -13.04
C PRO A 250 -19.35 -9.88 -14.47
N GLU A 251 -19.72 -9.07 -15.46
CA GLU A 251 -19.66 -9.42 -16.89
C GLU A 251 -18.24 -9.23 -17.46
N VAL A 252 -17.37 -8.49 -16.75
CA VAL A 252 -15.98 -8.25 -17.13
C VAL A 252 -15.11 -9.38 -16.58
N ASN A 253 -14.54 -10.18 -17.48
CA ASN A 253 -13.64 -11.28 -17.14
C ASN A 253 -12.18 -10.85 -17.38
N VAL A 254 -11.42 -10.71 -16.30
CA VAL A 254 -10.03 -10.21 -16.32
C VAL A 254 -9.13 -11.10 -17.17
N GLU A 255 -9.16 -12.42 -16.97
CA GLU A 255 -8.30 -13.35 -17.71
C GLU A 255 -8.63 -13.37 -19.21
N LEU A 256 -9.91 -13.25 -19.57
CA LEU A 256 -10.35 -13.20 -20.96
C LEU A 256 -9.88 -11.92 -21.64
N ILE A 257 -9.99 -10.76 -20.98
CA ILE A 257 -9.49 -9.49 -21.54
C ILE A 257 -7.98 -9.58 -21.79
N GLN A 258 -7.21 -10.10 -20.83
CA GLN A 258 -5.78 -10.32 -21.00
C GLN A 258 -5.48 -11.23 -22.20
N GLN A 259 -6.25 -12.31 -22.39
CA GLN A 259 -6.11 -13.20 -23.55
C GLN A 259 -6.47 -12.51 -24.88
N LEU A 260 -7.54 -11.72 -24.91
CA LEU A 260 -7.96 -10.99 -26.11
C LEU A 260 -6.91 -9.95 -26.52
N LEU A 261 -6.34 -9.21 -25.57
CA LEU A 261 -5.28 -8.23 -25.83
C LEU A 261 -3.95 -8.90 -26.24
N ALA A 262 -3.60 -10.03 -25.63
CA ALA A 262 -2.39 -10.77 -25.99
C ALA A 262 -2.47 -11.46 -27.37
N SER A 263 -3.69 -11.78 -27.84
CA SER A 263 -3.93 -12.43 -29.14
C SER A 263 -4.27 -11.45 -30.26
N ALA A 264 -4.29 -10.15 -29.97
CA ALA A 264 -4.61 -9.12 -30.94
C ALA A 264 -3.55 -9.02 -32.05
N ASP A 265 -4.02 -9.00 -33.30
CA ASP A 265 -3.17 -8.57 -34.41
C ASP A 265 -3.06 -7.05 -34.38
N THR A 266 -1.84 -6.53 -34.39
CA THR A 266 -1.60 -5.09 -34.51
C THR A 266 -2.05 -4.63 -35.88
N GLU A 267 -2.93 -3.63 -35.95
CA GLU A 267 -3.32 -3.05 -37.23
C GLU A 267 -2.09 -2.38 -37.87
N PRO A 268 -1.65 -2.77 -39.09
CA PRO A 268 -0.53 -2.10 -39.74
C PRO A 268 -0.90 -0.64 -39.99
N ALA A 269 -0.05 0.28 -39.54
CA ALA A 269 -0.25 1.71 -39.72
C ALA A 269 -0.51 2.01 -41.20
N ALA A 270 -1.70 2.52 -41.53
CA ALA A 270 -2.04 2.91 -42.88
C ALA A 270 -1.06 3.99 -43.37
N GLU A 271 -0.31 3.69 -44.44
CA GLU A 271 0.50 4.67 -45.15
C GLU A 271 -0.42 5.81 -45.65
N ASN A 272 -0.37 6.96 -44.97
CA ASN A 272 -1.04 8.17 -45.40
C ASN A 272 -0.44 8.68 -46.71
N LEU A 273 -1.07 8.33 -47.83
CA LEU A 273 -0.97 9.06 -49.09
C LEU A 273 -1.85 10.32 -49.02
N SER A 274 -1.31 11.46 -48.64
CA SER A 274 -1.51 12.76 -49.31
C SER A 274 -0.81 13.89 -48.55
N GLY A 275 -0.11 14.75 -49.31
CA GLY A 275 0.86 15.71 -48.80
C GLY A 275 0.31 16.96 -48.13
N GLY A 276 1.16 17.54 -47.28
CA GLY A 276 1.02 18.88 -46.72
C GLY A 276 2.16 19.19 -45.74
N ASN A 277 3.11 20.02 -46.17
CA ASN A 277 4.27 20.48 -45.41
C ASN A 277 3.92 21.08 -44.04
N SER A 278 4.63 20.66 -42.98
CA SER A 278 5.23 21.57 -41.97
C SER A 278 6.21 20.86 -41.04
N GLU A 279 7.47 21.27 -41.18
CA GLU A 279 8.53 21.41 -40.17
C GLU A 279 8.73 20.30 -39.12
N ARG A 280 9.58 19.33 -39.49
CA ARG A 280 10.39 18.55 -38.56
C ARG A 280 11.58 19.39 -38.09
N GLN A 281 11.64 19.71 -36.80
CA GLN A 281 12.94 19.94 -36.13
C GLN A 281 13.52 18.59 -35.70
N SER A 282 14.81 18.46 -36.01
CA SER A 282 15.63 17.26 -35.93
C SER A 282 15.92 16.83 -34.50
N ALA A 283 15.65 15.56 -34.18
CA ALA A 283 16.37 14.81 -33.16
C ALA A 283 17.23 13.75 -33.86
N HIS A 284 18.49 13.64 -33.42
CA HIS A 284 19.52 12.76 -33.94
C HIS A 284 19.20 11.26 -33.73
N PRO A 285 19.82 10.36 -34.52
CA PRO A 285 19.49 8.94 -34.53
C PRO A 285 20.23 8.20 -33.41
N SER A 286 19.48 7.57 -32.51
CA SER A 286 20.03 6.51 -31.65
C SER A 286 19.80 5.16 -32.33
N THR A 287 20.91 4.46 -32.51
CA THR A 287 21.06 3.14 -33.10
C THR A 287 20.13 2.12 -32.43
N THR A 288 19.33 1.43 -33.23
CA THR A 288 18.42 0.37 -32.81
C THR A 288 19.21 -0.91 -32.51
N GLU A 289 19.31 -1.28 -31.24
CA GLU A 289 19.55 -2.67 -30.84
C GLU A 289 18.20 -3.38 -30.63
N PRO A 290 18.12 -4.70 -30.85
CA PRO A 290 16.87 -5.44 -30.71
C PRO A 290 16.47 -5.55 -29.23
N LEU A 291 15.19 -5.29 -28.96
CA LEU A 291 14.52 -5.55 -27.68
C LEU A 291 14.78 -7.00 -27.20
N PRO A 292 15.18 -7.22 -25.94
CA PRO A 292 15.14 -8.56 -25.35
C PRO A 292 13.69 -9.00 -25.15
N SER A 293 13.44 -10.30 -25.38
CA SER A 293 12.23 -11.04 -25.01
C SER A 293 11.78 -10.78 -23.56
N PRO A 294 10.48 -10.95 -23.24
CA PRO A 294 9.91 -10.55 -21.95
C PRO A 294 10.70 -11.19 -20.81
N ALA A 295 11.30 -10.34 -19.99
CA ALA A 295 11.92 -10.77 -18.75
C ALA A 295 10.84 -11.42 -17.89
N ALA A 296 11.15 -12.61 -17.37
CA ALA A 296 10.41 -13.21 -16.28
C ALA A 296 10.24 -12.17 -15.17
N SER A 297 9.09 -12.21 -14.49
CA SER A 297 8.82 -11.45 -13.28
C SER A 297 10.08 -11.39 -12.41
N PRO A 298 10.54 -10.20 -11.98
CA PRO A 298 11.75 -10.11 -11.18
C PRO A 298 11.61 -11.00 -9.95
N GLU A 299 12.59 -11.89 -9.72
CA GLU A 299 12.65 -12.70 -8.51
C GLU A 299 12.55 -11.78 -7.28
N ALA A 300 11.59 -12.07 -6.41
CA ALA A 300 11.09 -11.26 -5.28
C ALA A 300 12.12 -10.89 -4.19
N ASP A 301 13.40 -11.19 -4.40
CA ASP A 301 14.47 -10.99 -3.42
C ASP A 301 15.32 -9.73 -3.70
N SER A 302 15.32 -9.22 -4.93
CA SER A 302 16.23 -8.13 -5.36
C SER A 302 15.66 -6.70 -5.27
N LEU A 303 14.41 -6.53 -4.83
CA LEU A 303 13.68 -5.24 -4.76
C LEU A 303 13.33 -4.79 -3.33
N ARG A 304 14.01 -5.34 -2.31
CA ARG A 304 13.62 -5.20 -0.90
C ARG A 304 14.15 -3.91 -0.26
N VAL A 305 13.27 -3.25 0.47
CA VAL A 305 13.46 -1.88 1.00
C VAL A 305 14.11 -1.92 2.36
N ARG A 306 15.36 -1.45 2.42
CA ARG A 306 16.13 -1.36 3.65
C ARG A 306 16.21 0.10 4.05
N SER A 307 15.76 0.44 5.25
CA SER A 307 16.10 1.75 5.83
C SER A 307 17.63 1.87 5.96
N GLU A 308 18.13 3.10 6.12
CA GLU A 308 19.56 3.33 6.28
C GLU A 308 20.16 2.62 7.51
N ASP A 309 19.33 2.24 8.48
CA ASP A 309 19.70 1.40 9.63
C ASP A 309 19.68 -0.12 9.34
N GLY A 310 19.36 -0.52 8.11
CA GLY A 310 19.28 -1.91 7.64
C GLY A 310 17.95 -2.62 7.89
N SER A 311 16.95 -1.94 8.47
CA SER A 311 15.63 -2.55 8.74
C SER A 311 14.81 -2.76 7.48
N LEU A 312 14.15 -3.91 7.37
CA LEU A 312 13.23 -4.22 6.28
C LEU A 312 11.84 -3.64 6.59
N LEU A 313 11.32 -2.80 5.70
CA LEU A 313 9.94 -2.32 5.80
C LEU A 313 8.95 -3.42 5.40
N ILE A 314 7.98 -3.69 6.27
CA ILE A 314 6.94 -4.71 6.13
C ILE A 314 5.59 -4.02 5.88
N SER A 315 4.94 -4.38 4.77
CA SER A 315 3.59 -3.95 4.43
C SER A 315 2.52 -4.65 5.30
N PRO A 316 1.27 -4.18 5.30
CA PRO A 316 0.19 -4.84 6.04
C PRO A 316 -0.08 -6.28 5.56
N SER A 317 0.03 -6.53 4.25
CA SER A 317 -0.15 -7.88 3.69
C SER A 317 1.01 -8.80 4.08
N GLU A 318 2.25 -8.31 4.00
CA GLU A 318 3.45 -9.04 4.44
C GLU A 318 3.40 -9.31 5.95
N MET A 319 2.88 -8.36 6.73
CA MET A 319 2.67 -8.50 8.16
C MET A 319 1.64 -9.59 8.48
N LEU A 320 0.51 -9.59 7.77
CA LEU A 320 -0.48 -10.64 7.91
C LEU A 320 0.14 -12.01 7.58
N SER A 321 0.91 -12.11 6.50
CA SER A 321 1.61 -13.33 6.12
C SER A 321 2.53 -13.78 7.25
N LEU A 322 3.43 -12.92 7.74
CA LEU A 322 4.34 -13.21 8.86
C LEU A 322 3.62 -13.73 10.12
N VAL A 323 2.53 -13.06 10.51
CA VAL A 323 1.82 -13.39 11.74
C VAL A 323 0.96 -14.65 11.59
N THR A 324 0.53 -15.00 10.38
CA THR A 324 -0.38 -16.13 10.16
C THR A 324 0.30 -17.36 9.58
N ASP A 325 1.54 -17.23 9.12
CA ASP A 325 2.38 -18.34 8.69
C ASP A 325 2.50 -19.40 9.81
N GLN A 326 2.70 -20.66 9.42
CA GLN A 326 2.87 -21.80 10.32
C GLN A 326 4.21 -22.52 10.12
N THR A 327 5.09 -21.97 9.29
CA THR A 327 6.43 -22.48 8.99
C THR A 327 7.47 -21.73 9.80
N SER A 328 8.66 -22.29 9.95
CA SER A 328 9.78 -21.61 10.57
C SER A 328 11.06 -22.12 9.93
N ASP A 329 11.94 -21.20 9.59
CA ASP A 329 13.27 -21.52 9.07
C ASP A 329 14.19 -22.00 10.20
N PHE A 330 13.97 -21.51 11.42
CA PHE A 330 14.67 -21.92 12.63
C PHE A 330 13.76 -21.93 13.86
N LEU A 331 14.20 -22.62 14.92
CA LEU A 331 13.40 -22.80 16.13
C LEU A 331 13.35 -21.52 16.97
N VAL A 332 12.15 -21.21 17.46
CA VAL A 332 11.88 -20.19 18.48
C VAL A 332 11.00 -20.86 19.54
N ASP A 333 11.22 -20.49 20.80
CA ASP A 333 10.46 -20.96 21.96
C ASP A 333 9.94 -19.73 22.70
N LEU A 334 8.62 -19.55 22.66
CA LEU A 334 7.91 -18.49 23.36
C LEU A 334 7.29 -19.06 24.64
N GLN A 335 7.72 -18.52 25.77
CA GLN A 335 7.19 -18.86 27.08
C GLN A 335 6.55 -17.65 27.71
N ILE A 336 5.33 -17.85 28.21
CA ILE A 336 4.63 -16.84 29.00
C ILE A 336 4.25 -17.46 30.36
N PRO A 337 5.17 -17.41 31.35
CA PRO A 337 4.98 -18.07 32.62
C PRO A 337 3.67 -17.66 33.29
N GLY A 338 2.88 -18.66 33.69
CA GLY A 338 1.59 -18.43 34.35
C GLY A 338 0.41 -18.14 33.42
N VAL A 339 0.65 -18.03 32.11
CA VAL A 339 -0.40 -17.75 31.10
C VAL A 339 -0.79 -18.99 30.29
N GLU A 340 0.16 -19.87 30.00
CA GLU A 340 -0.07 -21.10 29.23
C GLU A 340 -1.15 -22.00 29.85
N GLY A 341 -2.23 -22.23 29.10
CA GLY A 341 -3.35 -23.09 29.50
C GLY A 341 -4.17 -22.56 30.69
N ARG A 342 -3.99 -21.30 31.09
CA ARG A 342 -4.67 -20.70 32.25
C ARG A 342 -5.60 -19.57 31.84
N VAL A 343 -6.52 -19.27 32.76
CA VAL A 343 -7.37 -18.08 32.70
C VAL A 343 -6.62 -16.92 33.35
N VAL A 344 -6.25 -15.91 32.57
CA VAL A 344 -5.42 -14.78 33.04
C VAL A 344 -6.26 -13.51 33.05
N ASN A 345 -6.04 -12.68 34.07
CA ASN A 345 -6.64 -11.35 34.11
C ASN A 345 -5.85 -10.43 33.15
N PRO A 346 -6.50 -9.85 32.12
CA PRO A 346 -5.82 -8.94 31.18
C PRO A 346 -5.27 -7.67 31.85
N ALA A 347 -5.73 -7.35 33.06
CA ALA A 347 -5.25 -6.21 33.85
C ALA A 347 -3.99 -6.53 34.67
N THR A 348 -3.47 -7.76 34.61
CA THR A 348 -2.26 -8.16 35.37
C THR A 348 -1.05 -8.20 34.43
N PRO A 349 0.07 -7.57 34.80
CA PRO A 349 1.28 -7.64 34.01
C PRO A 349 1.79 -9.09 33.95
N PHE A 350 2.51 -9.40 32.88
CA PHE A 350 3.11 -10.72 32.73
C PHE A 350 4.50 -10.63 32.10
N ASP A 351 5.35 -11.59 32.48
CA ASP A 351 6.67 -11.74 31.89
C ASP A 351 6.58 -12.59 30.63
N VAL A 352 7.36 -12.21 29.62
CA VAL A 352 7.54 -12.98 28.40
C VAL A 352 9.01 -13.37 28.30
N ARG A 353 9.25 -14.62 27.90
CA ARG A 353 10.58 -15.16 27.64
C ARG A 353 10.60 -15.72 26.23
N VAL A 354 11.53 -15.25 25.40
CA VAL A 354 11.77 -15.75 24.05
C VAL A 354 13.18 -16.33 23.98
N VAL A 355 13.30 -17.57 23.52
CA VAL A 355 14.57 -18.19 23.16
C VAL A 355 14.56 -18.47 21.66
N SER A 356 15.64 -18.16 20.97
CA SER A 356 15.79 -18.47 19.55
C SER A 356 17.02 -19.33 19.32
N ALA A 357 16.94 -20.27 18.39
CA ALA A 357 18.10 -21.05 17.94
C ALA A 357 19.14 -20.21 17.19
N GLU A 358 18.79 -18.99 16.78
CA GLU A 358 19.65 -18.10 16.01
C GLU A 358 19.67 -16.67 16.58
N ASP A 359 20.68 -15.90 16.17
CA ASP A 359 20.74 -14.46 16.44
C ASP A 359 19.65 -13.75 15.63
N GLY A 360 18.96 -12.78 16.23
CA GLY A 360 17.94 -12.04 15.50
C GLY A 360 17.19 -10.98 16.30
N TRP A 361 16.16 -10.41 15.68
CA TRP A 361 15.32 -9.36 16.24
C TRP A 361 13.95 -9.94 16.61
N VAL A 362 13.56 -9.77 17.87
CA VAL A 362 12.34 -10.31 18.46
C VAL A 362 11.20 -9.33 18.30
N TYR A 363 10.06 -9.84 17.86
CA TYR A 363 8.77 -9.16 17.82
C TYR A 363 7.72 -10.05 18.48
N VAL A 364 6.97 -9.51 19.43
CA VAL A 364 5.88 -10.26 20.07
C VAL A 364 4.55 -9.57 19.83
N PHE A 365 3.60 -10.33 19.29
CA PHE A 365 2.27 -9.88 18.94
C PHE A 365 1.21 -10.53 19.80
N ALA A 366 0.09 -9.82 20.01
CA ALA A 366 -1.16 -10.40 20.47
C ALA A 366 -2.24 -10.27 19.39
N ILE A 367 -2.97 -11.37 19.18
CA ILE A 367 -4.17 -11.44 18.34
C ILE A 367 -5.34 -11.83 19.23
N ASP A 368 -6.40 -11.03 19.23
CA ASP A 368 -7.61 -11.31 19.99
C ASP A 368 -8.70 -12.01 19.16
N ALA A 369 -9.81 -12.36 19.82
CA ALA A 369 -10.93 -13.04 19.18
C ALA A 369 -11.67 -12.17 18.13
N ALA A 370 -11.48 -10.85 18.15
CA ALA A 370 -12.01 -9.92 17.16
C ALA A 370 -11.04 -9.71 15.99
N GLY A 371 -9.88 -10.38 15.99
CA GLY A 371 -8.86 -10.25 14.94
C GLY A 371 -8.05 -8.96 15.07
N GLU A 372 -8.04 -8.32 16.23
CA GLU A 372 -7.18 -7.16 16.48
C GLU A 372 -5.74 -7.60 16.73
N LEU A 373 -4.81 -7.01 15.98
CA LEU A 373 -3.37 -7.26 16.09
C LEU A 373 -2.69 -6.13 16.87
N THR A 374 -1.90 -6.50 17.88
CA THR A 374 -1.14 -5.55 18.73
C THR A 374 0.31 -5.98 18.83
N LEU A 375 1.26 -5.05 18.67
CA LEU A 375 2.68 -5.30 18.96
C LEU A 375 2.93 -5.04 20.45
N LEU A 376 3.32 -6.09 21.17
CA LEU A 376 3.65 -6.05 22.59
C LEU A 376 5.13 -5.81 22.86
N PHE A 377 6.01 -6.12 21.91
CA PHE A 377 7.44 -5.89 22.04
C PHE A 377 8.11 -5.83 20.66
N PRO A 378 9.00 -4.85 20.38
CA PRO A 378 9.32 -3.71 21.25
C PRO A 378 8.16 -2.68 21.31
N VAL A 379 7.96 -2.01 22.45
CA VAL A 379 6.92 -0.96 22.61
C VAL A 379 7.42 0.44 22.31
N ASP A 380 8.74 0.65 22.34
CA ASP A 380 9.37 1.91 21.95
C ASP A 380 10.58 1.64 21.04
N ALA A 381 10.99 2.66 20.27
CA ALA A 381 12.12 2.53 19.34
C ALA A 381 13.49 2.46 20.03
N VAL A 382 13.55 2.59 21.36
CA VAL A 382 14.79 2.60 22.16
C VAL A 382 15.05 1.23 22.79
N GLN A 383 14.01 0.40 22.94
CA GLN A 383 14.09 -0.96 23.44
C GLN A 383 14.91 -1.83 22.50
N GLN A 384 15.99 -2.37 23.04
CA GLN A 384 16.80 -3.35 22.34
C GLN A 384 16.03 -4.67 22.24
N ASN A 385 15.61 -5.03 21.03
CA ASN A 385 14.87 -6.24 20.74
C ASN A 385 15.72 -7.36 20.12
N HIS A 386 17.06 -7.25 20.19
CA HIS A 386 17.95 -8.28 19.67
C HIS A 386 18.10 -9.45 20.67
N VAL A 387 17.96 -10.68 20.20
CA VAL A 387 18.24 -11.93 20.93
C VAL A 387 19.48 -12.60 20.35
N THR A 388 20.33 -13.14 21.23
CA THR A 388 21.47 -13.98 20.83
C THR A 388 21.06 -15.44 20.84
N ALA A 389 21.57 -16.22 19.89
CA ALA A 389 21.30 -17.64 19.73
C ALA A 389 21.44 -18.40 21.06
N GLU A 390 20.42 -19.20 21.37
CA GLU A 390 20.28 -20.02 22.59
C GLU A 390 20.24 -19.23 23.91
N GLN A 391 20.21 -17.89 23.84
CA GLN A 391 20.01 -17.03 25.00
C GLN A 391 18.56 -16.57 25.08
N ALA A 392 18.07 -16.46 26.31
CA ALA A 392 16.72 -15.97 26.56
C ALA A 392 16.70 -14.45 26.58
N LEU A 393 15.82 -13.86 25.76
CA LEU A 393 15.39 -12.47 25.92
C LEU A 393 14.12 -12.47 26.78
N SER A 394 14.20 -11.83 27.94
CA SER A 394 13.06 -11.67 28.85
C SER A 394 12.66 -10.20 28.93
N PHE A 395 11.36 -9.94 28.85
CA PHE A 395 10.81 -8.60 28.99
C PHE A 395 9.46 -8.64 29.69
N HIS A 396 9.09 -7.50 30.26
CA HIS A 396 7.85 -7.33 31.00
C HIS A 396 6.80 -6.67 30.11
N VAL A 397 5.59 -7.23 30.07
CA VAL A 397 4.45 -6.65 29.35
C VAL A 397 3.51 -6.04 30.37
N GLU A 398 3.41 -4.71 30.33
CA GLU A 398 2.49 -3.95 31.18
C GLU A 398 1.03 -4.24 30.80
N PRO A 399 0.09 -4.14 31.75
CA PRO A 399 -1.34 -4.28 31.46
C PRO A 399 -1.76 -3.26 30.43
N ASP A 400 -2.30 -3.74 29.32
CA ASP A 400 -2.93 -2.88 28.34
C ASP A 400 -4.45 -2.96 28.56
N PRO A 401 -5.11 -1.88 29.05
CA PRO A 401 -6.55 -1.87 29.31
C PRO A 401 -7.40 -2.09 28.04
N ARG A 402 -6.77 -2.03 26.86
CA ARG A 402 -7.38 -2.32 25.57
C ARG A 402 -7.41 -3.83 25.28
N ILE A 403 -6.74 -4.65 26.07
CA ILE A 403 -6.79 -6.11 26.01
C ILE A 403 -8.13 -6.59 26.60
N SER A 404 -9.09 -6.84 25.71
CA SER A 404 -10.36 -7.51 26.00
C SER A 404 -10.17 -8.96 26.50
N ALA A 405 -11.10 -9.40 27.36
CA ALA A 405 -11.23 -10.80 27.74
C ALA A 405 -11.59 -11.68 26.52
N GLY A 406 -11.17 -12.94 26.53
CA GLY A 406 -11.42 -13.91 25.46
C GLY A 406 -10.20 -14.73 25.11
N LYS A 407 -10.35 -15.59 24.08
CA LYS A 407 -9.23 -16.35 23.53
C LYS A 407 -8.21 -15.38 22.91
N ARG A 408 -6.93 -15.60 23.19
CA ARG A 408 -5.82 -14.85 22.59
C ARG A 408 -4.71 -15.75 22.09
N ILE A 409 -4.04 -15.28 21.06
CA ILE A 409 -2.83 -15.87 20.52
C ILE A 409 -1.71 -14.87 20.74
N PHE A 410 -0.71 -15.25 21.53
CA PHE A 410 0.58 -14.57 21.56
C PHE A 410 1.50 -15.21 20.55
N LYS A 411 2.18 -14.40 19.76
CA LYS A 411 3.02 -14.85 18.67
C LYS A 411 4.39 -14.20 18.77
N ALA A 412 5.43 -14.98 18.92
CA ALA A 412 6.80 -14.52 18.81
C ALA A 412 7.29 -14.73 17.39
N LEU A 413 7.94 -13.72 16.85
CA LEU A 413 8.62 -13.72 15.57
C LEU A 413 10.07 -13.30 15.82
N VAL A 414 11.02 -14.06 15.30
CA VAL A 414 12.44 -13.71 15.30
C VAL A 414 12.93 -13.68 13.87
N THR A 415 13.49 -12.56 13.44
CA THR A 415 14.03 -12.37 12.09
C THR A 415 15.53 -12.13 12.12
N ARG A 416 16.25 -12.52 11.06
CA ARG A 416 17.70 -12.27 10.90
C ARG A 416 18.07 -10.83 10.56
N GLN A 417 17.08 -9.96 10.42
CA GLN A 417 17.25 -8.54 10.19
C GLN A 417 16.11 -7.77 10.88
N PRO A 418 16.33 -6.51 11.29
CA PRO A 418 15.28 -5.74 11.93
C PRO A 418 14.14 -5.47 10.94
N LEU A 419 12.92 -5.45 11.44
CA LEU A 419 11.70 -5.06 10.74
C LEU A 419 11.25 -3.66 11.15
N CYS A 420 10.73 -2.92 10.17
CA CYS A 420 9.97 -1.70 10.35
C CYS A 420 8.54 -1.97 9.86
N PHE A 421 7.50 -1.56 10.58
CA PHE A 421 6.12 -1.80 10.17
C PHE A 421 5.44 -0.49 9.75
N SER A 422 4.77 -0.50 8.60
CA SER A 422 4.19 0.69 7.95
C SER A 422 3.17 1.47 8.79
N ASP A 423 2.48 0.81 9.73
CA ASP A 423 1.31 1.39 10.41
C ASP A 423 1.38 1.35 11.94
N LEU A 424 2.55 1.07 12.51
CA LEU A 424 2.69 0.99 13.96
C LEU A 424 2.65 2.39 14.59
N SER A 425 1.53 2.71 15.26
CA SER A 425 1.45 3.93 16.06
C SER A 425 2.21 3.78 17.37
N THR A 426 3.16 4.69 17.61
CA THR A 426 3.81 4.80 18.92
C THR A 426 2.83 5.46 19.91
N PRO A 427 2.67 4.91 21.12
CA PRO A 427 1.89 5.57 22.15
C PRO A 427 2.64 6.83 22.61
N GLY A 428 2.13 7.99 22.19
CA GLY A 428 2.72 9.30 22.50
C GLY A 428 2.46 10.38 21.44
N GLY A 429 2.04 10.00 20.23
CA GLY A 429 1.78 10.95 19.14
C GLY A 429 0.41 11.65 19.15
N SER A 430 -0.50 11.30 20.07
CA SER A 430 -1.79 12.00 20.20
C SER A 430 -1.60 13.25 21.07
N THR A 431 -1.52 14.41 20.44
CA THR A 431 -1.74 15.69 21.10
C THR A 431 -3.20 15.81 21.52
N ARG A 432 -3.57 15.17 22.63
CA ARG A 432 -4.56 15.76 23.51
C ARG A 432 -3.85 16.89 24.26
N THR A 433 -4.38 18.10 24.11
CA THR A 433 -4.03 19.28 24.91
C THR A 433 -3.77 18.85 26.35
N ALA A 434 -2.51 18.95 26.77
CA ALA A 434 -2.11 18.71 28.14
C ALA A 434 -2.76 19.78 29.01
N ASP A 435 -3.81 19.39 29.73
CA ASP A 435 -4.00 19.93 31.07
C ASP A 435 -2.91 19.32 31.95
N GLU A 436 -2.18 20.19 32.63
CA GLU A 436 -1.07 19.87 33.51
C GLU A 436 -1.53 18.97 34.68
N SER A 437 -1.34 17.66 34.54
CA SER A 437 -1.15 16.78 35.68
C SER A 437 -0.17 15.69 35.31
N GLY A 438 1.07 15.80 35.82
CA GLY A 438 2.10 14.80 35.65
C GLY A 438 1.63 13.45 36.18
N SER A 439 1.38 12.51 35.27
CA SER A 439 1.44 11.09 35.55
C SER A 439 2.41 10.47 34.56
N ASP A 440 3.51 9.92 35.08
CA ASP A 440 4.39 9.01 34.34
C ASP A 440 3.57 7.78 33.92
N ALA A 441 2.93 7.86 32.75
CA ALA A 441 2.28 6.72 32.13
C ALA A 441 3.36 5.84 31.50
N ALA A 442 3.43 4.57 31.92
CA ALA A 442 4.33 3.59 31.33
C ALA A 442 4.12 3.49 29.80
N PRO A 443 5.19 3.22 29.01
CA PRO A 443 5.05 3.00 27.58
C PRO A 443 4.07 1.85 27.34
N SER A 444 3.01 2.10 26.56
CA SER A 444 1.96 1.13 26.27
C SER A 444 2.23 0.39 24.95
N ALA A 445 1.52 -0.72 24.69
CA ALA A 445 1.69 -1.49 23.46
C ALA A 445 1.34 -0.67 22.19
N GLY A 446 2.08 -0.91 21.11
CA GLY A 446 1.89 -0.25 19.82
C GLY A 446 0.74 -0.89 19.03
N ARG A 447 -0.18 -0.07 18.52
CA ARG A 447 -1.30 -0.53 17.69
C ARG A 447 -1.05 -0.16 16.25
N PHE A 448 -1.38 -1.08 15.36
CA PHE A 448 -1.46 -0.78 13.94
C PHE A 448 -2.64 0.13 13.64
N ARG A 449 -2.39 1.29 13.02
CA ARG A 449 -3.41 2.19 12.50
C ARG A 449 -3.67 1.82 11.04
N TYR A 450 -4.39 0.71 10.85
CA TYR A 450 -4.85 0.36 9.52
C TYR A 450 -6.08 1.20 9.14
N PRO A 451 -6.19 1.62 7.88
CA PRO A 451 -7.43 2.19 7.33
C PRO A 451 -8.59 1.21 7.53
N PRO A 452 -9.85 1.62 7.71
CA PRO A 452 -10.99 0.79 8.09
C PRO A 452 -11.24 -0.38 7.15
N THR A 453 -11.09 -0.17 5.84
CA THR A 453 -11.23 -1.23 4.83
C THR A 453 -10.18 -2.31 5.04
N LEU A 454 -8.92 -1.90 5.16
CA LEU A 454 -7.81 -2.81 5.42
C LEU A 454 -7.93 -3.45 6.81
N ARG A 455 -8.28 -2.68 7.84
CA ARG A 455 -8.54 -3.16 9.19
C ARG A 455 -9.64 -4.21 9.19
N LYS A 456 -10.72 -3.99 8.45
CA LYS A 456 -11.81 -4.95 8.30
C LYS A 456 -11.29 -6.23 7.63
N GLN A 457 -10.64 -6.12 6.46
CA GLN A 457 -10.08 -7.26 5.74
C GLN A 457 -9.08 -8.06 6.58
N LEU A 458 -8.16 -7.38 7.26
CA LEU A 458 -7.18 -7.98 8.16
C LEU A 458 -7.86 -8.62 9.37
N SER A 459 -8.83 -7.93 9.99
CA SER A 459 -9.56 -8.44 11.15
C SER A 459 -10.36 -9.69 10.80
N GLU A 460 -10.99 -9.75 9.62
CA GLU A 460 -11.72 -10.93 9.15
C GLU A 460 -10.76 -12.12 8.98
N LYS A 461 -9.62 -11.92 8.31
CA LYS A 461 -8.60 -12.97 8.15
C LYS A 461 -7.99 -13.40 9.48
N LEU A 462 -7.71 -12.46 10.39
CA LEU A 462 -7.17 -12.75 11.72
C LEU A 462 -8.20 -13.39 12.66
N GLN A 463 -9.49 -13.11 12.50
CA GLN A 463 -10.56 -13.83 13.21
C GLN A 463 -10.62 -15.29 12.78
N ASP A 464 -10.50 -15.56 11.48
CA ASP A 464 -10.45 -16.93 10.96
C ASP A 464 -9.21 -17.68 11.47
N TYR A 465 -8.06 -16.99 11.49
CA TYR A 465 -6.84 -17.49 12.11
C TYR A 465 -7.01 -17.75 13.62
N ALA A 466 -7.60 -16.82 14.36
CA ALA A 466 -7.83 -16.94 15.79
C ALA A 466 -8.79 -18.11 16.11
N LYS A 467 -9.76 -18.38 15.24
CA LYS A 467 -10.70 -19.51 15.39
C LYS A 467 -10.04 -20.84 15.07
N SER A 468 -9.43 -20.97 13.90
CA SER A 468 -9.03 -22.27 13.33
C SER A 468 -7.54 -22.59 13.48
N GLY A 469 -6.71 -21.61 13.87
CA GLY A 469 -5.25 -21.73 13.94
C GLY A 469 -4.55 -21.67 12.57
N ALA A 470 -5.31 -21.47 11.49
CA ALA A 470 -4.88 -21.36 10.10
C ALA A 470 -5.73 -20.34 9.34
N ILE A 471 -5.27 -19.85 8.19
CA ILE A 471 -6.16 -19.16 7.24
C ILE A 471 -6.73 -20.23 6.29
N PRO A 472 -8.07 -20.32 6.09
CA PRO A 472 -8.67 -21.28 5.17
C PRO A 472 -8.07 -21.16 3.75
N SER A 473 -7.61 -22.27 3.19
CA SER A 473 -7.17 -22.34 1.80
C SER A 473 -8.38 -22.12 0.86
N GLY A 474 -8.44 -20.97 0.20
CA GLY A 474 -9.48 -20.63 -0.77
C GLY A 474 -10.12 -19.23 -0.62
N THR A 475 -9.90 -18.53 0.49
CA THR A 475 -10.32 -17.12 0.65
C THR A 475 -9.25 -16.19 0.09
N HIS A 476 -9.17 -16.05 -1.25
CA HIS A 476 -8.24 -15.16 -1.98
C HIS A 476 -7.04 -14.76 -1.11
N SER A 477 -6.18 -15.75 -0.86
CA SER A 477 -5.04 -15.58 0.02
C SER A 477 -4.09 -14.64 -0.71
N PRO A 478 -3.81 -13.42 -0.21
CA PRO A 478 -2.81 -12.54 -0.81
C PRO A 478 -1.40 -13.12 -0.76
N ALA A 479 -1.23 -14.25 -0.06
CA ALA A 479 -0.04 -15.07 -0.07
C ALA A 479 -0.41 -16.49 -0.52
N SER A 480 0.01 -16.89 -1.72
CA SER A 480 0.64 -18.21 -1.81
C SER A 480 1.78 -18.19 -0.80
N GLY A 481 1.84 -19.17 0.11
CA GLY A 481 2.77 -19.22 1.25
C GLY A 481 4.25 -19.36 0.88
N THR A 482 4.75 -18.42 0.07
CA THR A 482 6.13 -18.33 -0.43
C THR A 482 6.70 -16.90 -0.39
N ASP A 483 5.90 -15.88 -0.03
CA ASP A 483 6.34 -14.47 -0.02
C ASP A 483 6.49 -13.90 1.40
N VAL A 484 6.98 -14.69 2.35
CA VAL A 484 7.52 -14.10 3.59
C VAL A 484 8.91 -13.55 3.25
N PRO A 485 9.14 -12.23 3.30
CA PRO A 485 10.31 -11.59 2.70
C PRO A 485 11.59 -11.73 3.53
N VAL A 486 11.58 -12.60 4.54
CA VAL A 486 12.67 -12.82 5.50
C VAL A 486 12.68 -14.25 5.96
N GLU A 487 13.86 -14.80 6.20
CA GLU A 487 13.96 -15.99 7.04
C GLU A 487 13.58 -15.64 8.47
N PHE A 488 12.76 -16.49 9.08
CA PHE A 488 12.22 -16.25 10.40
C PHE A 488 12.01 -17.54 11.19
N GLY A 489 12.12 -17.40 12.50
CA GLY A 489 11.63 -18.38 13.45
C GLY A 489 10.39 -17.83 14.15
N GLN A 490 9.46 -18.69 14.50
CA GLN A 490 8.27 -18.27 15.22
C GLN A 490 7.77 -19.33 16.19
N ASP A 491 7.05 -18.86 17.20
CA ASP A 491 6.30 -19.72 18.12
C ASP A 491 5.03 -19.01 18.58
N ARG A 492 4.07 -19.76 19.11
CA ARG A 492 2.82 -19.21 19.61
C ARG A 492 2.34 -19.86 20.91
N VAL A 493 1.80 -19.03 21.77
CA VAL A 493 1.09 -19.43 22.99
C VAL A 493 -0.37 -19.02 22.87
N ILE A 494 -1.28 -19.96 23.10
CA ILE A 494 -2.73 -19.69 23.14
C ILE A 494 -3.18 -19.65 24.61
N CYS A 495 -3.89 -18.60 24.98
CA CYS A 495 -4.47 -18.47 26.32
C CYS A 495 -5.93 -18.03 26.26
N HIS A 496 -6.62 -18.15 27.39
CA HIS A 496 -7.94 -17.58 27.57
C HIS A 496 -7.85 -16.50 28.65
N MET A 497 -8.23 -15.27 28.33
CA MET A 497 -8.28 -14.19 29.30
C MET A 497 -9.68 -14.03 29.85
N SER A 498 -9.82 -13.87 31.16
CA SER A 498 -11.11 -13.59 31.79
C SER A 498 -10.93 -12.49 32.83
N LEU A 499 -11.91 -11.59 32.89
CA LEU A 499 -12.05 -10.65 34.00
C LEU A 499 -12.56 -11.45 35.20
N VAL A 500 -11.65 -12.10 35.93
CA VAL A 500 -12.01 -12.71 37.20
C VAL A 500 -12.33 -11.56 38.16
N SER A 501 -13.59 -11.41 38.57
CA SER A 501 -13.91 -10.48 39.66
C SER A 501 -13.23 -11.03 40.91
N GLU A 502 -12.30 -10.28 41.49
CA GLU A 502 -11.83 -10.57 42.85
C GLU A 502 -13.05 -10.61 43.78
N ARG A 503 -13.30 -11.78 44.38
CA ARG A 503 -14.23 -11.96 45.49
C ARG A 503 -13.44 -12.28 46.74
#